data_AF-A0A1B0GPJ8-F1
#
_entry.id   AF-A0A1B0GPJ8-F1
#
_cell.length_a   1.000
_cell.length_b   1.000
_cell.length_c   1.000
_cell.angle_alpha   90.00
_cell.angle_beta   90.00
_cell.angle_gamma   90.00
#
_symmetry.space_group_name_H-M   'P 1'
#
loop_
_entity.id
_entity.type
_entity.pdbx_description
1 polymer ?
#
loop_
_entity_poly.entity_id
_entity_poly.type
_entity_poly.pdbx_seq_one_letter_code
_entity_poly.pdbx_strand_id
1 'polypeptide(L)'
;MTIHITPETEFSYVSFESNVAATNYGDLIARVIETFQPGKFIVTLFANKSSPAYAASRELERAEEIGEWQRRDIQYCRFQSYDLTYAQYCKFPS
;
A
#
# COMPACT_ATOMS: atom_id res chain seq x y z
N MET A 1 13.21 6.29 -3.79
CA MET A 1 12.48 5.03 -4.03
C MET A 1 13.46 3.89 -3.90
N THR A 2 13.10 2.86 -3.16
CA THR A 2 13.96 1.70 -2.87
C THR A 2 13.13 0.42 -2.96
N ILE A 3 13.73 -0.65 -3.48
CA ILE A 3 13.10 -1.97 -3.62
C ILE A 3 14.08 -3.04 -3.13
N HIS A 4 13.61 -3.96 -2.28
CA HIS A 4 14.35 -5.16 -1.89
C HIS A 4 13.54 -6.42 -2.22
N ILE A 5 14.21 -7.46 -2.73
CA ILE A 5 13.56 -8.67 -3.24
C ILE A 5 14.24 -9.91 -2.64
N THR A 6 13.41 -10.81 -2.14
CA THR A 6 13.74 -12.18 -1.71
C THR A 6 12.99 -13.12 -2.67
N PRO A 7 13.66 -13.68 -3.70
CA PRO A 7 13.00 -14.39 -4.80
C PRO A 7 12.64 -15.86 -4.51
N GLU A 8 13.13 -16.42 -3.41
CA GLU A 8 12.93 -17.83 -3.04
C GLU A 8 11.44 -18.16 -2.91
N THR A 9 10.98 -19.21 -3.58
CA THR A 9 9.56 -19.53 -3.73
C THR A 9 8.85 -19.84 -2.41
N GLU A 10 9.57 -20.40 -1.45
CA GLU A 10 9.06 -20.87 -0.17
C GLU A 10 8.78 -19.72 0.81
N PHE A 11 9.43 -18.58 0.61
CA PHE A 11 9.36 -17.42 1.49
C PHE A 11 9.53 -16.10 0.73
N SER A 12 8.96 -16.03 -0.47
CA SER A 12 9.13 -14.90 -1.38
C SER A 12 8.65 -13.60 -0.73
N TYR A 13 9.43 -12.53 -0.87
CA TYR A 13 9.09 -11.22 -0.31
C TYR A 13 9.62 -10.08 -1.16
N VAL A 14 8.83 -9.00 -1.26
CA VAL A 14 9.25 -7.75 -1.90
C VAL A 14 8.87 -6.60 -0.98
N SER A 15 9.81 -5.71 -0.69
CA SER A 15 9.51 -4.39 -0.12
C SER A 15 9.68 -3.30 -1.16
N PHE A 16 8.78 -2.33 -1.12
CA PHE A 16 8.81 -1.11 -1.92
C PHE A 16 8.61 0.08 -0.99
N GLU A 17 9.49 1.07 -1.06
CA GLU A 17 9.39 2.29 -0.25
C GLU A 17 9.66 3.55 -1.10
N SER A 18 8.85 4.59 -0.91
CA SER A 18 9.03 5.87 -1.58
C SER A 18 8.49 7.02 -0.73
N ASN A 19 9.09 8.19 -0.85
CA ASN A 19 8.66 9.45 -0.24
C ASN A 19 8.10 10.46 -1.26
N VAL A 20 7.76 9.99 -2.48
CA VAL A 20 7.21 10.86 -3.52
C VAL A 20 5.93 11.52 -3.04
N ALA A 21 5.85 12.85 -3.14
CA ALA A 21 4.68 13.61 -2.77
C ALA A 21 3.62 13.49 -3.88
N ALA A 22 2.47 12.91 -3.57
CA ALA A 22 1.36 12.76 -4.50
C ALA A 22 0.02 12.86 -3.75
N THR A 23 -1.03 13.32 -4.44
CA THR A 23 -2.40 13.35 -3.91
C THR A 23 -3.10 12.00 -4.04
N ASN A 24 -2.56 11.09 -4.85
CA ASN A 24 -3.07 9.74 -5.09
C ASN A 24 -1.88 8.80 -5.37
N TYR A 25 -1.91 7.61 -4.77
CA TYR A 25 -0.90 6.56 -4.95
C TYR A 25 -1.42 5.32 -5.71
N GLY A 26 -2.68 5.31 -6.16
CA GLY A 26 -3.31 4.19 -6.86
C GLY A 26 -2.47 3.68 -8.03
N ASP A 27 -2.08 4.56 -8.96
CA ASP A 27 -1.26 4.18 -10.12
C ASP A 27 0.15 3.69 -9.72
N LEU A 28 0.69 4.16 -8.60
CA LEU A 28 1.97 3.68 -8.10
C LEU A 28 1.84 2.27 -7.52
N ILE A 29 0.84 2.06 -6.66
CA ILE A 29 0.54 0.76 -6.06
C ILE A 29 0.22 -0.25 -7.16
N ALA A 30 -0.63 0.10 -8.12
CA ALA A 30 -1.00 -0.75 -9.25
C ALA A 30 0.23 -1.22 -10.03
N ARG A 31 1.12 -0.30 -10.43
CA ARG A 31 2.36 -0.67 -11.14
C ARG A 31 3.24 -1.63 -10.35
N VAL A 32 3.36 -1.44 -9.03
CA VAL A 32 4.17 -2.31 -8.17
C VAL A 32 3.55 -3.71 -8.08
N ILE A 33 2.25 -3.82 -7.80
CA ILE A 33 1.59 -5.12 -7.68
C ILE A 33 1.44 -5.83 -9.03
N GLU A 34 1.31 -5.10 -10.13
CA GLU A 34 1.32 -5.66 -11.49
C GLU A 34 2.69 -6.23 -11.85
N THR A 35 3.78 -5.59 -11.40
CA THR A 35 5.16 -6.03 -11.65
C THR A 35 5.48 -7.31 -10.87
N PHE A 36 5.11 -7.37 -9.59
CA PHE A 36 5.52 -8.47 -8.70
C PHE A 36 4.45 -9.56 -8.52
N GLN A 37 3.20 -9.30 -8.93
CA GLN A 37 2.09 -10.25 -8.86
C GLN A 37 1.96 -10.99 -7.49
N PRO A 38 1.96 -10.27 -6.36
CA PRO A 38 1.95 -10.92 -5.04
C PRO A 38 0.64 -11.68 -4.80
N GLY A 39 0.67 -12.75 -4.00
CA GLY A 39 -0.56 -13.38 -3.50
C GLY A 39 -1.29 -12.52 -2.44
N LYS A 40 -0.52 -11.75 -1.66
CA LYS A 40 -1.01 -10.81 -0.64
C LYS A 40 0.00 -9.68 -0.45
N PHE A 41 -0.46 -8.51 -0.05
CA PHE A 41 0.42 -7.38 0.26
C PHE A 41 -0.21 -6.45 1.29
N ILE A 42 0.64 -5.58 1.84
CA ILE A 42 0.26 -4.53 2.78
C ILE A 42 0.70 -3.19 2.19
N VAL A 43 -0.13 -2.17 2.37
CA VAL A 43 0.21 -0.77 2.09
C VAL A 43 0.19 -0.01 3.41
N THR A 44 1.25 0.74 3.67
CA THR A 44 1.32 1.70 4.77
C THR A 44 1.54 3.10 4.20
N LEU A 45 0.69 4.04 4.60
CA LEU A 45 0.79 5.44 4.20
C LEU A 45 0.93 6.31 5.43
N PHE A 46 2.08 6.96 5.58
CA PHE A 46 2.31 8.02 6.56
C PHE A 46 2.16 9.38 5.87
N ALA A 47 1.23 10.20 6.36
CA ALA A 47 1.02 11.54 5.84
C ALA A 47 0.92 12.55 6.97
N ASN A 48 1.64 13.67 6.86
CA ASN A 48 1.37 14.84 7.69
C ASN A 48 0.18 15.61 7.11
N LYS A 49 -0.45 16.47 7.92
CA LYS A 49 -1.64 17.24 7.52
C LYS A 49 -1.37 18.30 6.44
N SER A 50 -0.11 18.67 6.24
CA SER A 50 0.32 19.65 5.23
C SER A 50 0.77 19.03 3.91
N SER A 51 0.84 17.69 3.83
CA SER A 51 1.31 16.97 2.65
C SER A 51 0.16 16.77 1.66
N PRO A 52 0.45 16.82 0.35
CA PRO A 52 -0.48 16.36 -0.67
C PRO A 52 -1.01 14.93 -0.40
N ALA A 53 -0.19 14.08 0.24
CA ALA A 53 -0.53 12.71 0.59
C ALA A 53 -1.63 12.58 1.66
N TYR A 54 -1.97 13.66 2.38
CA TYR A 54 -3.01 13.62 3.40
C TYR A 54 -4.36 13.16 2.82
N ALA A 55 -4.70 13.65 1.63
CA ALA A 55 -5.91 13.24 0.91
C ALA A 55 -5.85 11.78 0.43
N ALA A 56 -4.66 11.23 0.16
CA ALA A 56 -4.50 9.88 -0.36
C ALA A 56 -4.89 8.79 0.65
N SER A 57 -4.86 9.10 1.95
CA SER A 57 -5.36 8.19 3.01
C SER A 57 -6.83 7.80 2.79
N ARG A 58 -7.66 8.77 2.36
CA ARG A 58 -9.09 8.56 2.08
C ARG A 58 -9.33 7.77 0.79
N GLU A 59 -8.40 7.82 -0.15
CA GLU A 59 -8.49 7.01 -1.36
C GLU A 59 -8.15 5.55 -1.04
N LEU A 60 -7.12 5.31 -0.22
CA LEU A 60 -6.81 3.98 0.29
C LEU A 60 -7.94 3.42 1.19
N GLU A 61 -8.65 4.29 1.91
CA GLU A 61 -9.86 3.96 2.66
C GLU A 61 -11.00 3.44 1.78
N ARG A 62 -11.14 3.97 0.57
CA ARG A 62 -12.22 3.62 -0.36
C ARG A 62 -11.89 2.44 -1.26
N ALA A 63 -10.60 2.11 -1.40
CA ALA A 63 -10.15 0.98 -2.19
C ALA A 63 -10.47 -0.35 -1.48
N GLU A 64 -11.68 -0.88 -1.68
CA GLU A 64 -12.06 -2.22 -1.21
C GLU A 64 -11.40 -3.33 -2.03
N GLU A 65 -11.07 -3.05 -3.30
CA GLU A 65 -10.38 -3.94 -4.21
C GLU A 65 -9.40 -3.17 -5.09
N ILE A 66 -8.33 -3.85 -5.49
CA ILE A 66 -7.38 -3.34 -6.49
C ILE A 66 -7.15 -4.51 -7.44
N GLY A 67 -7.76 -4.47 -8.63
CA GLY A 67 -7.70 -5.58 -9.59
C GLY A 67 -8.22 -6.89 -8.98
N GLU A 68 -7.39 -7.93 -8.96
CA GLU A 68 -7.73 -9.26 -8.41
C GLU A 68 -7.59 -9.38 -6.89
N TRP A 69 -7.13 -8.32 -6.22
CA TRP A 69 -6.86 -8.33 -4.80
C TRP A 69 -7.98 -7.66 -4.00
N GLN A 70 -8.53 -8.39 -3.04
CA GLN A 70 -9.56 -7.89 -2.13
C GLN A 70 -8.95 -7.43 -0.81
N ARG A 71 -9.41 -6.29 -0.30
CA ARG A 71 -8.99 -5.79 1.00
C ARG A 71 -9.53 -6.67 2.12
N ARG A 72 -8.65 -7.10 3.02
CA ARG A 72 -8.99 -7.93 4.19
C ARG A 72 -9.07 -7.13 5.47
N ASP A 73 -8.23 -6.11 5.61
CA ASP A 73 -8.18 -5.28 6.80
C ASP A 73 -7.78 -3.85 6.45
N ILE A 74 -8.22 -2.90 7.28
CA ILE A 74 -7.82 -1.51 7.23
C ILE A 74 -7.78 -0.91 8.64
N GLN A 75 -6.71 -0.19 8.94
CA GLN A 75 -6.49 0.42 10.24
C GLN A 75 -5.98 1.85 10.10
N TYR A 76 -6.41 2.70 11.03
CA TYR A 76 -6.00 4.09 11.11
C TYR A 76 -5.39 4.38 12.46
N CYS A 77 -4.23 5.02 12.46
CA CYS A 77 -3.57 5.48 13.67
C CYS A 77 -3.18 6.96 13.52
N ARG A 78 -3.55 7.77 14.51
CA ARG A 78 -3.18 9.18 14.57
C ARG A 78 -2.03 9.37 15.54
N PHE A 79 -0.93 9.89 15.04
CA PHE A 79 0.20 10.37 15.82
C PHE A 79 0.15 11.89 15.97
N GLN A 80 1.12 12.48 16.67
CA GLN A 80 1.15 13.92 16.94
C GLN A 80 1.15 14.77 15.66
N SER A 81 1.98 14.39 14.68
CA SER A 81 2.17 15.17 13.44
C SER A 81 1.80 14.42 12.16
N TYR A 82 1.41 13.14 12.28
CA TYR A 82 1.18 12.23 11.16
C TYR A 82 -0.04 11.36 11.42
N ASP A 83 -0.77 11.07 10.35
CA ASP A 83 -1.75 9.99 10.32
C ASP A 83 -1.11 8.81 9.55
N LEU A 84 -1.28 7.60 10.08
CA LEU A 84 -0.90 6.33 9.45
C LEU A 84 -2.17 5.61 9.00
N THR A 85 -2.20 5.24 7.72
CA THR A 85 -3.18 4.29 7.17
C THR A 85 -2.49 2.98 6.82
N TYR A 86 -3.04 1.88 7.31
CA TYR A 86 -2.61 0.52 6.99
C TYR A 86 -3.75 -0.18 6.24
N ALA A 87 -3.44 -0.86 5.13
CA ALA A 87 -4.41 -1.70 4.43
C ALA A 87 -3.75 -3.01 3.97
N GLN A 88 -4.46 -4.12 4.15
CA GLN A 88 -4.02 -5.46 3.73
C GLN A 88 -4.91 -5.98 2.61
N TYR A 89 -4.30 -6.53 1.56
CA TYR A 89 -4.99 -7.08 0.39
C TYR A 89 -4.52 -8.51 0.08
N CYS A 90 -5.43 -9.35 -0.40
CA CYS A 90 -5.17 -10.75 -0.77
C CYS A 90 -5.88 -11.13 -2.08
N LYS A 91 -5.25 -11.93 -2.95
CA LYS A 91 -5.93 -12.61 -4.07
C LYS A 91 -6.82 -13.73 -3.56
N PHE A 92 -7.86 -14.12 -4.31
CA PHE A 92 -8.63 -15.33 -4.04
C PHE A 92 -8.08 -16.53 -4.86
N PRO A 93 -8.04 -17.77 -4.33
CA PRO A 93 -8.21 -18.15 -2.93
C PRO A 93 -6.86 -18.02 -2.20
N SER A 94 -6.76 -17.08 -1.27
CA SER A 94 -5.64 -16.94 -0.32
C SER A 94 -5.77 -17.89 0.85
#